data_AF-A0A094DMN9-F1
#
_entry.id   AF-A0A094DMN9-F1
#
_cell.length_a   1.000
_cell.length_b   1.000
_cell.length_c   1.000
_cell.angle_alpha   90.00
_cell.angle_beta   90.00
_cell.angle_gamma   90.00
#
_symmetry.space_group_name_H-M   'P 1'
#
loop_
_entity.id
_entity.type
_entity.pdbx_description
1 polymer ?
#
loop_
_entity_poly.entity_id
_entity_poly.type
_entity_poly.pdbx_seq_one_letter_code
_entity_poly.pdbx_strand_id
1 'polypeptide(L)'
;MSRTDDIKAYGLTAYPRSSASLLSSRVEPKEPHALGVDDIPLPDSALVGKVIEYAKEELPVETFNHSMRVFYYGIAIAKFSFPDLLTPSWISTYLLTALLHDIGTTPTNISSTLLSFEFAGGLLVLDLLQKEGAPKAQAESVAEAVIRHQDLGETGSVTSITAVILLATIF
;
A
#
# COMPACT_ATOMS: atom_id res chain seq x y z
N MET A 1 17.48 10.77 6.11
CA MET A 1 17.92 9.38 5.84
C MET A 1 18.82 9.40 4.61
N SER A 2 19.70 8.42 4.42
CA SER A 2 20.39 8.29 3.12
C SER A 2 19.41 7.71 2.09
N ARG A 3 19.70 7.88 0.78
CA ARG A 3 18.87 7.29 -0.29
C ARG A 3 18.69 5.78 -0.12
N THR A 4 19.73 5.07 0.29
CA THR A 4 19.68 3.61 0.51
C THR A 4 18.76 3.26 1.67
N ASP A 5 18.81 4.05 2.75
CA ASP A 5 17.93 3.87 3.90
C ASP A 5 16.47 4.14 3.51
N ASP A 6 16.21 5.19 2.73
CA ASP A 6 14.86 5.52 2.23
C ASP A 6 14.29 4.39 1.36
N ILE A 7 15.11 3.84 0.45
CA ILE A 7 14.70 2.74 -0.42
C ILE A 7 14.24 1.53 0.40
N LYS A 8 14.99 1.18 1.44
CA LYS A 8 14.66 0.06 2.31
C LYS A 8 13.45 0.36 3.21
N ALA A 9 13.43 1.54 3.83
CA ALA A 9 12.42 1.93 4.79
C ALA A 9 11.01 2.01 4.19
N TYR A 10 10.89 2.52 2.96
CA TYR A 10 9.60 2.73 2.30
C TYR A 10 9.28 1.68 1.23
N GLY A 11 9.99 0.55 1.24
CA GLY A 11 9.65 -0.62 0.42
C GLY A 11 9.89 -0.45 -1.08
N LEU A 12 10.75 0.47 -1.49
CA LEU A 12 11.13 0.74 -2.90
C LEU A 12 12.12 -0.31 -3.45
N THR A 13 12.25 -1.46 -2.81
CA THR A 13 13.03 -2.61 -3.29
C THR A 13 12.26 -3.39 -4.34
N ALA A 14 12.95 -3.90 -5.36
CA ALA A 14 12.34 -4.64 -6.46
C ALA A 14 11.87 -6.04 -6.03
N TYR A 15 10.61 -6.35 -6.33
CA TYR A 15 9.99 -7.67 -6.19
C TYR A 15 9.35 -8.11 -7.52
N PRO A 16 9.22 -9.42 -7.78
CA PRO A 16 8.53 -9.90 -8.98
C PRO A 16 7.09 -9.37 -9.05
N ARG A 17 6.67 -8.92 -10.23
CA ARG A 17 5.29 -8.45 -10.45
C ARG A 17 4.27 -9.60 -10.54
N SER A 18 4.66 -10.70 -11.19
CA SER A 18 3.81 -11.90 -11.26
C SER A 18 3.61 -12.49 -9.88
N SER A 19 2.37 -12.74 -9.50
CA SER A 19 2.02 -13.37 -8.22
C SER A 19 2.66 -14.76 -8.09
N ALA A 20 2.69 -15.54 -9.18
CA ALA A 20 3.33 -16.85 -9.17
C ALA A 20 4.84 -16.74 -8.91
N SER A 21 5.52 -15.84 -9.63
CA SER A 21 6.96 -15.59 -9.43
C SER A 21 7.27 -15.07 -8.04
N LEU A 22 6.46 -14.14 -7.52
CA LEU A 22 6.58 -13.56 -6.18
C LEU A 22 6.43 -14.63 -5.08
N LEU A 23 5.43 -15.50 -5.18
CA LEU A 23 5.22 -16.58 -4.23
C LEU A 23 6.29 -17.67 -4.34
N SER A 24 6.87 -17.88 -5.53
CA SER A 24 8.00 -18.80 -5.73
C SER A 24 9.32 -18.25 -5.18
N SER A 25 9.47 -16.93 -5.05
CA SER A 25 10.67 -16.28 -4.52
C SER A 25 10.68 -16.15 -2.99
N ARG A 26 9.69 -16.71 -2.28
CA ARG A 26 9.62 -16.68 -0.82
C ARG A 26 10.82 -17.43 -0.23
N VAL A 27 11.47 -16.82 0.76
CA VAL A 27 12.56 -17.42 1.51
C VAL A 27 11.98 -17.89 2.85
N GLU A 28 12.06 -19.19 3.12
CA GLU A 28 11.60 -19.81 4.37
C GLU A 28 10.21 -19.33 4.83
N PRO A 29 9.15 -19.49 3.99
CA PRO A 29 7.80 -19.07 4.38
C PRO A 29 7.35 -19.81 5.64
N LYS A 30 6.69 -19.07 6.53
CA LYS A 30 6.14 -19.60 7.78
C LYS A 30 4.76 -20.19 7.53
N GLU A 31 4.43 -21.25 8.28
CA GLU A 31 3.09 -21.84 8.28
C GLU A 31 2.04 -20.81 8.76
N PRO A 32 1.02 -20.50 7.94
CA PRO A 32 -0.06 -19.60 8.34
C PRO A 32 -0.86 -20.15 9.51
N HIS A 33 -1.22 -19.28 10.44
CA HIS A 33 -2.18 -19.55 11.51
C HIS A 33 -3.20 -18.41 11.60
N ALA A 34 -4.31 -18.68 12.28
CA ALA A 34 -5.37 -17.67 12.47
C ALA A 34 -4.80 -16.42 13.17
N LEU A 35 -5.16 -15.25 12.63
CA LEU A 35 -4.84 -13.95 13.21
C LEU A 35 -6.15 -13.19 13.45
N GLY A 36 -6.29 -12.58 14.62
CA GLY A 36 -7.29 -11.57 14.90
C GLY A 36 -6.80 -10.18 14.46
N VAL A 37 -7.72 -9.23 14.35
CA VAL A 37 -7.38 -7.82 14.08
C VAL A 37 -6.51 -7.22 15.18
N ASP A 38 -6.69 -7.66 16.42
CA ASP A 38 -5.89 -7.22 17.58
C ASP A 38 -4.42 -7.70 17.49
N ASP A 39 -4.12 -8.71 16.68
CA ASP A 39 -2.75 -9.16 16.40
C ASP A 39 -2.01 -8.24 15.41
N ILE A 40 -2.73 -7.32 14.76
CA ILE A 40 -2.24 -6.41 13.72
C ILE A 40 -2.60 -4.97 14.11
N PRO A 41 -1.87 -4.36 15.06
CA PRO A 41 -2.16 -2.99 15.45
C PRO A 41 -1.90 -2.01 14.29
N LEU A 42 -2.73 -0.98 14.19
CA LEU A 42 -2.49 0.11 13.26
C LEU A 42 -1.24 0.88 13.70
N PRO A 43 -0.34 1.28 12.77
CA PRO A 43 0.76 2.19 13.07
C PRO A 43 0.26 3.49 13.68
N ASP A 44 0.83 3.87 14.82
CA ASP A 44 0.50 5.13 15.49
C ASP A 44 1.45 6.24 15.04
N SER A 45 0.92 7.21 14.30
CA SER A 45 1.63 8.44 13.95
C SER A 45 0.64 9.54 13.55
N ALA A 46 1.06 10.80 13.68
CA ALA A 46 0.25 11.95 13.26
C ALA A 46 -0.15 11.87 11.78
N LEU A 47 0.77 11.44 10.90
CA LEU A 47 0.48 11.26 9.47
C LEU A 47 -0.60 10.21 9.24
N VAL A 48 -0.49 9.05 9.90
CA VAL A 48 -1.48 7.96 9.77
C VAL A 48 -2.85 8.40 10.27
N GLY A 49 -2.92 9.12 11.41
CA GLY A 49 -4.17 9.65 11.93
C GLY A 49 -4.89 10.54 10.92
N LYS A 50 -4.17 11.50 10.33
CA LYS A 50 -4.72 12.40 9.30
C LYS A 50 -5.19 11.67 8.05
N VAL A 51 -4.43 10.67 7.59
CA VAL A 51 -4.81 9.90 6.39
C VAL A 51 -6.01 8.99 6.66
N ILE A 52 -6.14 8.43 7.85
CA ILE A 52 -7.36 7.70 8.25
C ILE A 52 -8.57 8.64 8.28
N GLU A 53 -8.42 9.84 8.83
CA GLU A 53 -9.50 10.85 8.84
C GLU A 53 -9.90 11.24 7.42
N TYR A 54 -8.94 11.58 6.57
CA TYR A 54 -9.16 11.90 5.16
C TYR A 54 -9.85 10.76 4.40
N ALA A 55 -9.38 9.52 4.56
CA ALA A 55 -9.96 8.36 3.90
C ALA A 55 -11.40 8.09 4.36
N LYS A 56 -11.72 8.30 5.65
CA LYS A 56 -13.10 8.17 6.16
C LYS A 56 -14.03 9.27 5.68
N GLU A 57 -13.52 10.46 5.47
CA GLU A 57 -14.29 11.61 4.97
C GLU A 57 -14.62 11.46 3.49
N GLU A 58 -13.64 11.03 2.68
CA GLU A 58 -13.76 11.01 1.22
C GLU A 58 -14.33 9.71 0.64
N LEU A 59 -14.02 8.55 1.25
CA LEU A 59 -14.42 7.25 0.72
C LEU A 59 -15.84 6.87 1.17
N PRO A 60 -16.64 6.22 0.31
CA PRO A 60 -17.78 5.43 0.75
C PRO A 60 -17.36 4.39 1.81
N VAL A 61 -18.24 4.10 2.76
CA VAL A 61 -17.94 3.20 3.88
C VAL A 61 -17.50 1.80 3.42
N GLU A 62 -18.05 1.31 2.32
CA GLU A 62 -17.72 0.03 1.72
C GLU A 62 -16.29 0.02 1.18
N THR A 63 -15.87 1.12 0.51
CA THR A 63 -14.52 1.29 -0.01
C THR A 63 -13.51 1.48 1.12
N PHE A 64 -13.83 2.26 2.15
CA PHE A 64 -12.99 2.35 3.34
C PHE A 64 -12.81 0.98 4.02
N ASN A 65 -13.89 0.22 4.19
CA ASN A 65 -13.82 -1.13 4.77
C ASN A 65 -13.03 -2.09 3.88
N HIS A 66 -13.11 -1.95 2.56
CA HIS A 66 -12.26 -2.68 1.61
C HIS A 66 -10.79 -2.35 1.83
N SER A 67 -10.42 -1.07 1.84
CA SER A 67 -9.06 -0.62 2.15
C SER A 67 -8.51 -1.17 3.46
N MET A 68 -9.34 -1.22 4.52
CA MET A 68 -8.95 -1.84 5.79
C MET A 68 -8.70 -3.35 5.65
N ARG A 69 -9.53 -4.09 4.89
CA ARG A 69 -9.28 -5.52 4.62
C ARG A 69 -8.00 -5.72 3.84
N VAL A 70 -7.74 -4.90 2.81
CA VAL A 70 -6.48 -4.91 2.04
C VAL A 70 -5.28 -4.73 2.98
N PHE A 71 -5.34 -3.80 3.92
CA PHE A 71 -4.30 -3.63 4.94
C PHE A 71 -4.09 -4.92 5.75
N TYR A 72 -5.13 -5.47 6.37
CA TYR A 72 -5.01 -6.66 7.22
C TYR A 72 -4.54 -7.90 6.46
N TYR A 73 -5.07 -8.11 5.25
CA TYR A 73 -4.65 -9.21 4.37
C TYR A 73 -3.18 -9.08 3.98
N GLY A 74 -2.75 -7.88 3.60
CA GLY A 74 -1.35 -7.62 3.26
C GLY A 74 -0.39 -7.86 4.42
N ILE A 75 -0.74 -7.41 5.63
CA ILE A 75 0.09 -7.68 6.82
C ILE A 75 0.13 -9.18 7.13
N ALA A 76 -0.99 -9.89 7.04
CA ALA A 76 -1.01 -11.34 7.22
C ALA A 76 -0.15 -12.07 6.18
N ILE A 77 -0.28 -11.70 4.89
CA ILE A 77 0.54 -12.24 3.80
C ILE A 77 2.02 -11.99 4.07
N ALA A 78 2.40 -10.74 4.36
CA ALA A 78 3.78 -10.36 4.63
C ALA A 78 4.34 -11.09 5.87
N LYS A 79 3.56 -11.24 6.94
CA LYS A 79 3.98 -11.95 8.17
C LYS A 79 4.38 -13.39 7.91
N PHE A 80 3.66 -14.09 7.04
CA PHE A 80 3.92 -15.50 6.75
C PHE A 80 4.85 -15.71 5.55
N SER A 81 4.81 -14.84 4.55
CA SER A 81 5.54 -15.03 3.29
C SER A 81 6.78 -14.16 3.13
N PHE A 82 6.81 -12.97 3.75
CA PHE A 82 7.84 -11.94 3.55
C PHE A 82 8.16 -11.19 4.87
N PRO A 83 8.49 -11.90 5.97
CA PRO A 83 8.54 -11.29 7.30
C PRO A 83 9.57 -10.15 7.42
N ASP A 84 10.63 -10.18 6.61
CA ASP A 84 11.67 -9.16 6.59
C ASP A 84 11.19 -7.78 6.11
N LEU A 85 10.02 -7.73 5.45
CA LEU A 85 9.41 -6.46 5.03
C LEU A 85 8.81 -5.69 6.20
N LEU A 86 8.42 -6.35 7.30
CA LEU A 86 7.59 -5.79 8.38
C LEU A 86 8.36 -4.87 9.35
N THR A 87 8.98 -3.82 8.81
CA THR A 87 9.53 -2.71 9.59
C THR A 87 8.42 -1.67 9.89
N PRO A 88 8.53 -0.86 10.96
CA PRO A 88 7.53 0.17 11.26
C PRO A 88 7.24 1.12 10.09
N SER A 89 8.27 1.57 9.38
CA SER A 89 8.13 2.45 8.21
C SER A 89 7.44 1.76 7.04
N TRP A 90 7.73 0.49 6.80
CA TRP A 90 7.07 -0.27 5.73
C TRP A 90 5.59 -0.50 6.04
N ILE A 91 5.24 -0.89 7.28
CA ILE A 91 3.84 -1.10 7.70
C ILE A 91 3.06 0.20 7.60
N SER A 92 3.64 1.32 8.06
CA SER A 92 3.04 2.65 7.89
C SER A 92 2.81 2.97 6.42
N THR A 93 3.82 2.81 5.56
CA THR A 93 3.71 3.03 4.11
C THR A 93 2.61 2.16 3.49
N TYR A 94 2.55 0.88 3.87
CA TYR A 94 1.56 -0.06 3.36
C TYR A 94 0.14 0.32 3.77
N LEU A 95 -0.07 0.75 5.02
CA LEU A 95 -1.37 1.26 5.48
C LEU A 95 -1.81 2.49 4.67
N LEU A 96 -0.91 3.46 4.48
CA LEU A 96 -1.21 4.65 3.68
C LEU A 96 -1.63 4.27 2.26
N THR A 97 -0.91 3.33 1.63
CA THR A 97 -1.28 2.82 0.30
C THR A 97 -2.63 2.12 0.31
N ALA A 98 -2.89 1.23 1.27
CA ALA A 98 -4.15 0.50 1.35
C ALA A 98 -5.35 1.44 1.52
N LEU A 99 -5.23 2.47 2.36
CA LEU A 99 -6.26 3.50 2.56
C LEU A 99 -6.52 4.36 1.33
N LEU A 100 -5.50 4.59 0.49
CA LEU A 100 -5.56 5.57 -0.59
C LEU A 100 -5.61 4.97 -2.00
N HIS A 101 -5.44 3.66 -2.19
CA HIS A 101 -5.39 3.07 -3.54
C HIS A 101 -6.63 3.32 -4.39
N ASP A 102 -7.81 3.34 -3.76
CA ASP A 102 -9.10 3.58 -4.41
C ASP A 102 -9.59 5.04 -4.29
N ILE A 103 -8.77 5.99 -3.83
CA ILE A 103 -9.22 7.38 -3.65
C ILE A 103 -9.67 8.04 -4.97
N GLY A 104 -9.12 7.59 -6.10
CA GLY A 104 -9.54 8.05 -7.42
C GLY A 104 -10.97 7.65 -7.79
N THR A 105 -11.58 6.71 -7.07
CA THR A 105 -12.93 6.18 -7.36
C THR A 105 -14.06 7.02 -6.76
N THR A 106 -13.76 7.99 -5.89
CA THR A 106 -14.80 8.80 -5.25
C THR A 106 -15.58 9.60 -6.30
N PRO A 107 -16.87 9.92 -6.08
CA PRO A 107 -17.66 10.71 -7.04
C PRO A 107 -17.00 12.04 -7.42
N THR A 108 -16.35 12.70 -6.46
CA THR A 108 -15.61 13.94 -6.67
C THR A 108 -14.40 13.73 -7.57
N ASN A 109 -13.56 12.72 -7.28
CA ASN A 109 -12.30 12.50 -8.00
C ASN A 109 -12.50 11.87 -9.38
N ILE A 110 -13.46 10.95 -9.53
CA ILE A 110 -13.72 10.30 -10.82
C ILE A 110 -14.30 11.27 -11.85
N SER A 111 -14.98 12.33 -11.41
CA SER A 111 -15.56 13.36 -12.28
C SER A 111 -14.66 14.58 -12.50
N SER A 112 -13.57 14.72 -11.73
CA SER A 112 -12.68 15.89 -11.81
C SER A 112 -11.60 15.78 -12.89
N THR A 113 -11.50 14.64 -13.58
CA THR A 113 -10.43 14.34 -14.54
C THR A 113 -10.89 13.40 -15.65
N LEU A 114 -10.09 13.31 -16.72
CA LEU A 114 -10.25 12.33 -17.80
C LEU A 114 -9.19 11.21 -17.74
N LEU A 115 -8.28 11.26 -16.76
CA LEU A 115 -7.29 10.20 -16.54
C LEU A 115 -7.94 8.98 -15.89
N SER A 116 -7.36 7.80 -16.10
CA SER A 116 -7.76 6.62 -15.32
C SER A 116 -7.58 6.87 -13.82
N PHE A 117 -8.44 6.27 -13.00
CA PHE A 117 -8.51 6.58 -11.59
C PHE A 117 -7.23 6.21 -10.83
N GLU A 118 -6.51 5.16 -11.23
CA GLU A 118 -5.21 4.80 -10.64
C GLU A 118 -4.16 5.89 -10.85
N PHE A 119 -4.13 6.53 -12.02
CA PHE A 119 -3.18 7.61 -12.31
C PHE A 119 -3.56 8.89 -11.59
N ALA A 120 -4.82 9.32 -11.69
CA ALA A 120 -5.28 10.54 -11.04
C ALA A 120 -5.20 10.43 -9.51
N GLY A 121 -5.60 9.28 -8.97
CA GLY A 121 -5.47 8.96 -7.55
C GLY A 121 -4.01 9.01 -7.10
N GLY A 122 -3.10 8.39 -7.86
CA GLY A 122 -1.66 8.43 -7.53
C GLY A 122 -1.07 9.84 -7.48
N LEU A 123 -1.44 10.71 -8.42
CA LEU A 123 -1.02 12.12 -8.43
C LEU A 123 -1.59 12.90 -7.24
N LEU A 124 -2.88 12.69 -6.92
CA LEU A 124 -3.53 13.29 -5.75
C LEU A 124 -2.83 12.85 -4.46
N VAL A 125 -2.54 11.57 -4.33
CA VAL A 125 -1.91 10.98 -3.14
C VAL A 125 -0.49 11.51 -2.93
N LEU A 126 0.28 11.68 -4.00
CA LEU A 126 1.62 12.26 -3.91
C LEU A 126 1.58 13.67 -3.32
N ASP A 127 0.67 14.51 -3.82
CA ASP A 127 0.48 15.88 -3.34
C ASP A 127 -0.06 15.93 -1.90
N LEU A 128 -1.08 15.12 -1.59
CA LEU A 128 -1.66 14.98 -0.25
C LEU A 128 -0.59 14.63 0.78
N LEU A 129 0.17 13.56 0.55
CA LEU A 129 1.15 13.08 1.54
C LEU A 129 2.30 14.08 1.74
N GLN A 130 2.74 14.77 0.69
CA GLN A 130 3.73 15.83 0.81
C GLN A 130 3.20 17.02 1.64
N LYS A 131 1.95 17.44 1.42
CA LYS A 131 1.30 18.50 2.20
C LYS A 131 1.14 18.12 3.67
N GLU A 132 0.84 16.85 3.95
CA GLU A 132 0.71 16.33 5.31
C GLU A 132 2.04 16.04 6.02
N GLY A 133 3.17 16.33 5.36
CA GLY A 133 4.50 16.24 5.95
C GLY A 133 5.12 14.85 5.91
N ALA A 134 4.65 13.96 5.04
CA ALA A 134 5.29 12.67 4.81
C ALA A 134 6.72 12.87 4.26
N PRO A 135 7.69 12.01 4.66
CA PRO A 135 8.96 11.92 3.97
C PRO A 135 8.76 11.73 2.47
N LYS A 136 9.50 12.49 1.65
CA LYS A 136 9.33 12.48 0.20
C LYS A 136 9.35 11.06 -0.40
N ALA A 137 10.31 10.23 0.00
CA ALA A 137 10.43 8.86 -0.48
C ALA A 137 9.25 7.96 -0.07
N GLN A 138 8.61 8.23 1.08
CA GLN A 138 7.39 7.54 1.49
C GLN A 138 6.23 7.93 0.59
N ALA A 139 6.02 9.24 0.36
CA ALA A 139 4.97 9.74 -0.52
C ALA A 139 5.13 9.21 -1.95
N GLU A 140 6.35 9.16 -2.47
CA GLU A 140 6.67 8.58 -3.78
C GLU A 140 6.40 7.07 -3.83
N SER A 141 6.73 6.32 -2.78
CA SER A 141 6.42 4.88 -2.70
C SER A 141 4.93 4.60 -2.70
N VAL A 142 4.16 5.36 -1.91
CA VAL A 142 2.70 5.24 -1.89
C VAL A 142 2.12 5.58 -3.26
N ALA A 143 2.52 6.71 -3.85
CA ALA A 143 2.02 7.14 -5.16
C ALA A 143 2.33 6.13 -6.28
N GLU A 144 3.55 5.61 -6.36
CA GLU A 144 3.95 4.56 -7.31
C GLU A 144 3.06 3.32 -7.14
N ALA A 145 2.78 2.91 -5.90
CA ALA A 145 1.94 1.75 -5.63
C ALA A 145 0.47 2.00 -5.98
N VAL A 146 -0.08 3.19 -5.69
CA VAL A 146 -1.43 3.58 -6.13
C VAL A 146 -1.53 3.61 -7.66
N ILE A 147 -0.53 4.10 -8.37
CA ILE A 147 -0.54 4.10 -9.85
C ILE A 147 -0.59 2.66 -10.41
N ARG A 148 0.11 1.73 -9.75
CA ARG A 148 0.34 0.37 -10.27
C ARG A 148 -0.51 -0.71 -9.61
N HIS A 149 -1.48 -0.36 -8.76
CA HIS A 149 -2.26 -1.36 -8.02
C HIS A 149 -3.22 -2.19 -8.90
N GLN A 150 -3.41 -1.81 -10.17
CA GLN A 150 -4.12 -2.61 -11.18
C GLN A 150 -3.21 -3.09 -12.31
N ASP A 151 -1.89 -2.87 -12.23
CA ASP A 151 -0.91 -3.28 -13.24
C ASP A 151 -0.56 -4.78 -13.11
N LEU A 152 -1.58 -5.62 -13.27
CA LEU A 152 -1.47 -7.08 -13.24
C LEU A 152 -0.66 -7.59 -14.44
N GLY A 153 0.16 -8.62 -14.21
CA GLY A 153 0.80 -9.34 -15.31
C GLY A 153 2.06 -10.11 -14.93
N GLU A 154 2.68 -10.72 -15.94
CA GLU A 154 3.54 -11.89 -15.74
C GLU A 154 5.06 -11.63 -15.69
N THR A 155 5.49 -10.43 -16.06
CA THR A 155 6.93 -10.11 -16.20
C THR A 155 7.30 -8.79 -15.54
N GLY A 156 8.60 -8.62 -15.27
CA GLY A 156 9.16 -7.42 -14.68
C GLY A 156 9.05 -7.37 -13.16
N SER A 157 9.32 -6.18 -12.61
CA SER A 157 9.36 -5.94 -11.18
C SER A 157 8.52 -4.73 -10.79
N VAL A 158 8.09 -4.75 -9.53
CA VAL A 158 7.39 -3.68 -8.84
C VAL A 158 8.06 -3.43 -7.48
N THR A 159 7.66 -2.39 -6.76
CA THR A 159 8.10 -2.19 -5.38
C THR A 159 7.54 -3.29 -4.47
N SER A 160 8.14 -3.51 -3.30
CA SER A 160 7.60 -4.45 -2.32
C SER A 160 6.20 -4.04 -1.82
N ILE A 161 5.92 -2.73 -1.74
CA ILE A 161 4.58 -2.21 -1.38
C ILE A 161 3.58 -2.61 -2.47
N THR A 162 3.87 -2.32 -3.74
CA THR A 162 3.01 -2.67 -4.87
C THR A 162 2.82 -4.19 -4.97
N ALA A 163 3.86 -4.99 -4.77
CA ALA A 163 3.79 -6.45 -4.81
C ALA A 163 2.76 -7.01 -3.82
N VAL A 164 2.77 -6.52 -2.57
CA VAL A 164 1.82 -6.95 -1.54
C VAL A 164 0.43 -6.34 -1.76
N ILE A 165 0.33 -5.10 -2.25
CA ILE A 165 -0.95 -4.50 -2.64
C ILE A 165 -1.64 -5.33 -3.71
N LEU A 166 -0.93 -5.71 -4.78
CA LEU A 166 -1.50 -6.53 -5.86
C LEU A 166 -2.04 -7.86 -5.33
N LEU A 167 -1.35 -8.51 -4.40
CA LEU A 167 -1.90 -9.72 -3.77
C LEU A 167 -3.15 -9.42 -2.95
N ALA A 168 -3.11 -8.37 -2.12
CA ALA A 168 -4.16 -8.08 -1.15
C ALA A 168 -5.42 -7.45 -1.78
N THR A 169 -5.37 -6.90 -2.99
CA THR A 169 -6.53 -6.37 -3.70
C THR A 169 -7.27 -7.41 -4.55
N ILE A 170 -6.62 -8.53 -4.87
CA ILE A 170 -7.21 -9.63 -5.67
C ILE A 170 -8.00 -10.63 -4.82
N PHE A 171 -7.69 -10.74 -3.51
CA PHE A 171 -8.33 -11.66 -2.56
C PHE A 171 -9.19 -10.92 -1.53
#